data_AF-A0A3C2B2G1-F1
#
_entry.id   AF-A0A3C2B2G1-F1
#
_cell.length_a   1.000
_cell.length_b   1.000
_cell.length_c   1.000
_cell.angle_alpha   90.00
_cell.angle_beta   90.00
_cell.angle_gamma   90.00
#
_symmetry.space_group_name_H-M   'P 1'
#
loop_
_entity.id
_entity.type
_entity.pdbx_description
1 polymer ?
#
loop_
_entity_poly.entity_id
_entity_poly.type
_entity_poly.pdbx_seq_one_letter_code
_entity_poly.pdbx_strand_id
1 'polypeptide(L)'
;MMGIDPGLTRCGYAVLYAQGNTVRALALGVIRTPTTAALPHRLAELKGELVSLLQQYRPHAVAVEQVFFQTNVRTAMSVGQASGLALAEAAAFGCDVVQFTPNQVKDSVAGWGGAPKEQVQKMVQARLGLA
;
A
#
# COMPACT_ATOMS: atom_id res chain seq x y z
N MET A 1 5.31 -3.49 9.06
CA MET A 1 4.99 -2.57 7.94
C MET A 1 3.85 -3.16 7.13
N MET A 2 3.02 -2.34 6.53
CA MET A 2 1.99 -2.76 5.58
C MET A 2 2.24 -2.12 4.22
N GLY A 3 2.05 -2.86 3.14
CA GLY A 3 2.03 -2.36 1.77
C GLY A 3 0.63 -2.44 1.19
N ILE A 4 0.25 -1.44 0.40
CA ILE A 4 -1.06 -1.30 -0.24
C ILE A 4 -0.84 -0.99 -1.72
N ASP A 5 -1.42 -1.82 -2.58
CA ASP A 5 -1.59 -1.58 -4.01
C ASP A 5 -3.05 -1.15 -4.23
N PRO A 6 -3.32 0.16 -4.30
CA PRO A 6 -4.68 0.69 -4.24
C PRO A 6 -5.44 0.42 -5.53
N GLY A 7 -6.69 -0.01 -5.38
CA GLY A 7 -7.62 -0.08 -6.49
C GLY A 7 -9.05 -0.24 -5.98
N LEU A 8 -10.01 0.43 -6.63
CA LEU A 8 -11.39 0.44 -6.16
C LEU A 8 -12.01 -0.96 -6.20
N THR A 9 -11.83 -1.71 -7.29
CA THR A 9 -12.36 -3.08 -7.43
C THR A 9 -11.51 -4.11 -6.73
N ARG A 10 -10.19 -3.93 -6.75
CA ARG A 10 -9.22 -4.83 -6.16
C ARG A 10 -8.15 -3.97 -5.50
N CYS A 11 -8.04 -4.02 -4.19
CA CYS A 11 -6.99 -3.36 -3.43
C CYS A 11 -6.11 -4.44 -2.82
N GLY A 12 -4.88 -4.56 -3.32
CA GLY A 12 -3.91 -5.53 -2.80
C GLY A 12 -3.30 -5.04 -1.50
N TYR A 13 -3.02 -5.95 -0.57
CA TYR A 13 -2.26 -5.61 0.63
C TYR A 13 -1.28 -6.72 1.01
N ALA A 14 -0.22 -6.32 1.71
CA ALA A 14 0.73 -7.22 2.33
C ALA A 14 1.17 -6.66 3.68
N VAL A 15 1.27 -7.51 4.70
CA VAL A 15 1.76 -7.15 6.03
C VAL A 15 3.05 -7.91 6.27
N LEU A 16 4.10 -7.16 6.56
CA LEU A 16 5.44 -7.69 6.80
C LEU A 16 5.86 -7.38 8.24
N TYR A 17 6.40 -8.39 8.91
CA TYR A 17 7.16 -8.25 10.13
C TYR A 17 8.64 -8.19 9.79
N ALA A 18 9.35 -7.20 10.32
CA ALA A 18 10.79 -7.05 10.15
C ALA A 18 11.43 -6.89 11.54
N GLN A 19 12.46 -7.69 11.81
CA GLN A 19 13.28 -7.57 13.01
C GLN A 19 14.74 -7.87 12.64
N GLY A 20 15.60 -6.84 12.69
CA GLY A 20 16.96 -6.92 12.14
C GLY A 20 16.93 -7.32 10.65
N ASN A 21 17.74 -8.31 10.27
CA ASN A 21 17.79 -8.82 8.89
C ASN A 21 16.67 -9.81 8.54
N THR A 22 15.79 -10.17 9.47
CA THR A 22 14.71 -11.12 9.20
C THR A 22 13.44 -10.40 8.80
N VAL A 23 12.94 -10.69 7.61
CA VAL A 23 11.64 -10.23 7.11
C VAL A 23 10.73 -11.43 6.91
N ARG A 24 9.52 -11.37 7.46
CA ARG A 24 8.49 -12.42 7.33
C ARG A 24 7.16 -11.81 6.91
N ALA A 25 6.50 -12.42 5.93
CA ALA A 25 5.12 -12.11 5.61
C ALA A 25 4.18 -12.62 6.71
N LEU A 26 3.40 -11.72 7.30
CA LEU A 26 2.36 -12.07 8.27
C LEU A 26 1.02 -12.30 7.58
N ALA A 27 0.71 -11.50 6.56
CA ALA A 27 -0.52 -11.61 5.80
C ALA A 27 -0.34 -11.02 4.40
N LEU A 28 -1.10 -11.53 3.45
CA LEU A 28 -1.23 -10.98 2.10
C LEU A 28 -2.62 -11.30 1.58
N GLY A 29 -3.21 -10.37 0.84
CA GLY A 29 -4.57 -10.52 0.37
C GLY A 29 -5.02 -9.44 -0.58
N VAL A 30 -6.28 -9.53 -0.98
CA VAL A 30 -6.92 -8.56 -1.87
C VAL A 30 -8.30 -8.25 -1.32
N ILE A 31 -8.53 -6.99 -0.98
CA ILE A 31 -9.86 -6.46 -0.71
C ILE A 31 -10.58 -6.34 -2.05
N ARG A 32 -11.83 -6.83 -2.12
CA ARG A 32 -12.64 -6.80 -3.33
C ARG A 32 -13.95 -6.09 -3.05
N THR A 33 -14.26 -5.08 -3.85
CA THR A 33 -15.57 -4.42 -3.79
C THR A 33 -16.41 -4.81 -5.01
N PRO A 34 -17.73 -5.01 -4.86
CA PRO A 34 -18.60 -5.42 -5.95
C PRO A 34 -18.72 -4.33 -7.02
N THR A 35 -18.44 -4.68 -8.29
CA THR A 35 -18.49 -3.73 -9.42
C THR A 35 -19.91 -3.24 -9.73
N THR A 36 -20.92 -3.97 -9.28
CA THR A 36 -22.35 -3.65 -9.44
C THR A 36 -22.84 -2.61 -8.44
N ALA A 37 -22.11 -2.36 -7.35
CA ALA A 37 -22.49 -1.37 -6.34
C ALA A 37 -22.11 0.05 -6.77
N ALA A 38 -22.87 1.04 -6.28
CA ALA A 38 -22.57 2.45 -6.52
C ALA A 38 -21.22 2.85 -5.88
N LEU A 39 -20.51 3.79 -6.52
CA LEU A 39 -19.18 4.24 -6.10
C LEU A 39 -19.08 4.59 -4.59
N PRO A 40 -20.00 5.37 -3.98
CA PRO A 40 -19.90 5.71 -2.56
C PRO A 40 -19.90 4.48 -1.64
N HIS A 41 -20.72 3.47 -1.94
CA HIS A 41 -20.76 2.23 -1.16
C HIS A 41 -19.47 1.44 -1.27
N ARG A 42 -18.90 1.38 -2.48
CA ARG A 42 -17.62 0.70 -2.72
C ARG A 42 -16.47 1.39 -1.97
N LEU A 43 -16.46 2.72 -1.94
CA LEU A 43 -15.48 3.49 -1.16
C LEU A 43 -15.65 3.27 0.34
N ALA A 44 -16.89 3.22 0.84
CA ALA A 44 -17.16 2.96 2.25
C ALA A 44 -16.73 1.54 2.67
N GLU A 45 -17.00 0.54 1.84
CA GLU A 45 -16.56 -0.84 2.05
C GLU A 45 -15.04 -0.95 2.05
N LEU A 46 -14.37 -0.37 1.05
CA LEU A 46 -12.91 -0.33 0.98
C LEU A 46 -12.31 0.35 2.22
N LYS A 47 -12.87 1.48 2.66
CA LYS A 47 -12.46 2.16 3.89
C LYS A 47 -12.59 1.26 5.11
N GLY A 48 -13.73 0.58 5.27
CA GLY A 48 -13.98 -0.32 6.40
C GLY A 48 -12.96 -1.46 6.47
N GLU A 49 -12.66 -2.07 5.34
CA GLU A 49 -11.65 -3.13 5.24
C GLU A 49 -10.23 -2.62 5.56
N LEU A 50 -9.84 -1.45 5.01
CA LEU A 50 -8.56 -0.81 5.32
C LEU A 50 -8.40 -0.53 6.82
N VAL A 51 -9.42 0.06 7.44
CA VAL A 51 -9.41 0.35 8.89
C VAL A 51 -9.31 -0.94 9.70
N SER A 52 -10.02 -1.99 9.29
CA SER A 52 -9.97 -3.30 9.95
C SER A 52 -8.56 -3.90 9.90
N LEU A 53 -7.89 -3.83 8.75
CA LEU A 53 -6.50 -4.27 8.61
C LEU A 53 -5.53 -3.46 9.49
N LEU A 54 -5.69 -2.13 9.52
CA LEU A 54 -4.87 -1.25 10.37
C LEU A 54 -5.04 -1.59 11.85
N GLN A 55 -6.29 -1.81 12.29
CA GLN A 55 -6.61 -2.20 13.66
C GLN A 55 -6.07 -3.58 14.04
N GLN A 56 -6.18 -4.55 13.13
CA GLN A 56 -5.74 -5.92 13.32
C GLN A 56 -4.22 -6.03 13.42
N TYR A 57 -3.49 -5.40 12.51
CA TYR A 57 -2.05 -5.60 12.37
C TYR A 57 -1.20 -4.50 13.02
N ARG A 58 -1.80 -3.35 13.38
CA ARG A 58 -1.13 -2.22 14.03
C ARG A 58 0.23 -1.88 13.40
N PRO A 59 0.30 -1.65 12.07
CA PRO A 59 1.57 -1.40 11.43
C PRO A 59 2.16 -0.06 11.88
N HIS A 60 3.46 -0.02 12.15
CA HIS A 60 4.17 1.24 12.39
C HIS A 60 4.22 2.15 11.15
N ALA A 61 4.29 1.54 9.96
CA ALA A 61 4.38 2.25 8.70
C ALA A 61 3.57 1.58 7.60
N VAL A 62 3.05 2.39 6.67
CA VAL A 62 2.25 1.99 5.52
C VAL A 62 2.86 2.54 4.22
N ALA A 63 3.18 1.62 3.30
CA ALA A 63 3.56 1.89 1.93
C ALA A 63 2.34 1.87 1.02
N VAL A 64 2.13 2.90 0.21
CA VAL A 64 1.08 2.93 -0.82
C VAL A 64 1.72 3.10 -2.20
N GLU A 65 1.36 2.25 -3.15
CA GLU A 65 1.83 2.41 -4.53
C GLU A 65 1.29 3.72 -5.13
N GLN A 66 2.20 4.53 -5.67
CA GLN A 66 1.89 5.75 -6.37
C GLN A 66 1.35 5.39 -7.75
N VAL A 67 0.19 5.95 -8.05
CA VAL A 67 -0.52 5.57 -9.26
C VAL A 67 -0.08 6.47 -10.42
N PHE A 68 0.49 5.87 -11.46
CA PHE A 68 0.86 6.54 -12.70
C PHE A 68 -0.19 6.29 -13.77
N PHE A 69 -0.67 7.35 -14.42
CA PHE A 69 -1.66 7.23 -15.48
C PHE A 69 -1.15 7.92 -16.74
N GLN A 70 -1.20 7.22 -17.89
CA GLN A 70 -0.86 7.78 -19.19
C GLN A 70 -2.05 7.91 -20.16
N THR A 71 -3.22 7.29 -19.90
CA THR A 71 -4.26 7.26 -20.96
C THR A 71 -5.74 7.13 -20.54
N ASN A 72 -6.10 6.65 -19.33
CA ASN A 72 -7.52 6.43 -18.96
C ASN A 72 -7.93 7.16 -17.67
N VAL A 73 -8.52 8.36 -17.85
CA VAL A 73 -8.93 9.27 -16.77
C VAL A 73 -9.98 8.65 -15.83
N ARG A 74 -10.92 7.83 -16.35
CA ARG A 74 -12.01 7.28 -15.53
C ARG A 74 -11.50 6.24 -14.54
N THR A 75 -10.67 5.31 -15.00
CA THR A 75 -10.00 4.35 -14.12
C THR A 75 -9.07 5.09 -13.17
N ALA A 76 -8.38 6.13 -13.66
CA ALA A 76 -7.47 6.92 -12.86
C ALA A 76 -8.14 7.58 -11.65
N MET A 77 -9.31 8.19 -11.85
CA MET A 77 -10.07 8.78 -10.75
C MET A 77 -10.46 7.73 -9.71
N SER A 78 -10.95 6.56 -10.12
CA SER A 78 -11.35 5.51 -9.17
C SER A 78 -10.18 4.99 -8.32
N VAL A 79 -9.01 4.84 -8.93
CA VAL A 79 -7.82 4.35 -8.24
C VAL A 79 -7.23 5.47 -7.37
N GLY A 80 -7.28 6.73 -7.82
CA GLY A 80 -6.91 7.90 -7.01
C GLY A 80 -7.78 8.04 -5.75
N GLN A 81 -9.09 7.80 -5.84
CA GLN A 81 -9.99 7.78 -4.69
C GLN A 81 -9.64 6.66 -3.69
N ALA A 82 -9.38 5.45 -4.20
CA ALA A 82 -8.94 4.32 -3.38
C ALA A 82 -7.58 4.59 -2.69
N SER A 83 -6.62 5.16 -3.43
CA SER A 83 -5.32 5.58 -2.91
C SER A 83 -5.48 6.66 -1.83
N GLY A 84 -6.34 7.65 -2.06
CA GLY A 84 -6.66 8.69 -1.09
C GLY A 84 -7.19 8.14 0.24
N LEU A 85 -8.06 7.12 0.20
CA LEU A 85 -8.52 6.42 1.40
C LEU A 85 -7.36 5.72 2.12
N ALA A 86 -6.52 4.96 1.40
CA ALA A 86 -5.39 4.27 2.00
C ALA A 86 -4.43 5.23 2.72
N LEU A 87 -4.11 6.37 2.08
CA LEU A 87 -3.25 7.39 2.66
C LEU A 87 -3.87 8.05 3.88
N ALA A 88 -5.14 8.49 3.77
CA ALA A 88 -5.83 9.21 4.82
C ALA A 88 -6.08 8.33 6.05
N GLU A 89 -6.55 7.09 5.87
CA GLU A 89 -6.82 6.20 6.99
C GLU A 89 -5.52 5.75 7.68
N ALA A 90 -4.45 5.46 6.92
CA ALA A 90 -3.16 5.12 7.51
C ALA A 90 -2.58 6.29 8.34
N ALA A 91 -2.65 7.52 7.82
CA ALA A 91 -2.20 8.70 8.53
C ALA A 91 -3.07 8.98 9.77
N ALA A 92 -4.40 8.86 9.65
CA ALA A 92 -5.33 9.04 10.77
C ALA A 92 -5.13 7.98 11.87
N PHE A 93 -4.67 6.79 11.51
CA PHE A 93 -4.33 5.73 12.45
C PHE A 93 -2.98 5.97 13.17
N GLY A 94 -2.22 6.99 12.74
CA GLY A 94 -0.91 7.33 13.31
C GLY A 94 0.25 6.54 12.71
N CYS A 95 0.08 5.93 11.53
CA CYS A 95 1.17 5.25 10.83
C CYS A 95 2.07 6.26 10.10
N ASP A 96 3.34 5.92 9.94
CA ASP A 96 4.21 6.60 8.99
C ASP A 96 3.84 6.20 7.56
N VAL A 97 3.35 7.15 6.77
CA VAL A 97 2.85 6.90 5.40
C VAL A 97 3.88 7.31 4.36
N VAL A 98 4.17 6.39 3.44
CA VAL A 98 5.13 6.57 2.35
C VAL A 98 4.53 6.12 1.03
N GLN A 99 4.80 6.86 -0.05
CA GLN A 99 4.38 6.50 -1.41
C GLN A 99 5.58 6.03 -2.23
N PHE A 100 5.39 4.97 -3.04
CA PHE A 100 6.45 4.41 -3.89
C PHE A 100 6.00 4.32 -5.34
N THR A 101 6.90 4.61 -6.25
CA THR A 101 6.63 4.49 -7.69
C THR A 101 6.67 3.03 -8.14
N PRO A 102 5.91 2.63 -9.17
CA PRO A 102 5.93 1.26 -9.72
C PRO A 102 7.32 0.83 -10.18
N ASN A 103 8.17 1.78 -10.62
CA ASN A 103 9.57 1.50 -10.97
C ASN A 103 10.37 1.03 -9.75
N GLN A 104 10.20 1.69 -8.60
CA GLN A 104 10.84 1.27 -7.34
C GLN A 104 10.36 -0.12 -6.88
N VAL A 105 9.12 -0.51 -7.19
CA VAL A 105 8.57 -1.84 -6.86
C VAL A 105 9.09 -2.92 -7.81
N LYS A 106 9.04 -2.69 -9.14
CA LYS A 106 9.51 -3.66 -10.15
C LYS A 106 10.99 -3.99 -10.02
N ASP A 107 11.81 -2.98 -9.73
CA ASP A 107 13.26 -3.16 -9.52
C ASP A 107 13.57 -3.94 -8.23
N SER A 108 12.67 -3.92 -7.24
CA SER A 108 12.84 -4.63 -5.97
C SER A 108 12.46 -6.11 -6.00
N VAL A 109 11.59 -6.52 -6.95
CA VAL A 109 11.02 -7.88 -7.04
C VAL A 109 11.60 -8.68 -8.23
N ALA A 110 11.94 -8.05 -9.35
CA ALA A 110 12.24 -8.74 -10.62
C ALA A 110 13.73 -8.93 -10.98
N GLY A 111 14.69 -8.43 -10.18
CA GLY A 111 16.09 -8.86 -10.27
C GLY A 111 16.86 -8.48 -11.56
N TRP A 112 16.44 -7.47 -12.32
CA TRP A 112 17.22 -6.94 -13.46
C TRP A 112 17.33 -5.41 -13.37
N GLY A 113 18.56 -4.92 -13.12
CA GLY A 113 18.92 -3.50 -13.08
C GLY A 113 19.52 -3.11 -11.73
N GLY A 114 20.85 -2.97 -11.67
CA GLY A 114 21.61 -2.85 -10.41
C GLY A 114 21.16 -1.72 -9.47
N ALA A 115 20.73 -2.12 -8.27
CA ALA A 115 20.28 -1.35 -7.10
C ALA A 115 18.89 -0.70 -7.24
N PRO A 116 17.88 -1.09 -6.41
CA PRO A 116 17.74 -0.49 -5.07
C PRO A 116 16.96 -1.35 -4.03
N LYS A 117 17.15 -2.68 -3.93
CA LYS A 117 16.52 -3.49 -2.87
C LYS A 117 16.94 -3.02 -1.47
N GLU A 118 18.23 -2.73 -1.32
CA GLU A 118 18.78 -2.11 -0.13
C GLU A 118 18.38 -0.65 0.02
N GLN A 119 18.12 0.10 -1.06
CA GLN A 119 17.90 1.54 -0.96
C GLN A 119 16.46 1.88 -0.57
N VAL A 120 15.46 1.10 -1.02
CA VAL A 120 14.08 1.20 -0.53
C VAL A 120 14.02 0.75 0.93
N GLN A 121 14.67 -0.38 1.25
CA GLN A 121 14.78 -0.85 2.63
C GLN A 121 15.53 0.15 3.51
N LYS A 122 16.68 0.68 3.08
CA LYS A 122 17.47 1.72 3.77
C LYS A 122 16.72 3.03 3.88
N MET A 123 15.90 3.42 2.91
CA MET A 123 15.11 4.66 2.97
C MET A 123 13.96 4.53 3.97
N VAL A 124 13.28 3.38 3.99
CA VAL A 124 12.29 3.05 5.02
C VAL A 124 12.96 2.91 6.39
N GLN A 125 14.11 2.25 6.48
CA GLN A 125 14.90 2.09 7.71
C GLN A 125 15.42 3.43 8.26
N ALA A 126 16.00 4.28 7.40
CA ALA A 126 16.57 5.57 7.79
C ALA A 126 15.51 6.61 8.19
N ARG A 127 14.32 6.57 7.60
CA ARG A 127 13.22 7.48 7.95
C ARG A 127 12.45 7.03 9.20
N LEU A 128 12.49 5.74 9.52
CA LEU A 128 11.76 5.14 10.66
C LEU A 128 12.69 4.75 11.83
N GLY A 129 13.98 5.05 11.76
CA GLY A 129 14.94 4.73 12.82
C GLY A 129 15.16 3.23 13.05
N LEU A 130 14.96 2.41 12.01
CA LEU A 130 15.16 0.96 12.06
C LEU A 130 16.58 0.64 11.57
N ALA A 131 17.34 -0.16 12.32
CA ALA A 131 18.67 -0.62 11.93
C ALA A 131 18.63 -1.71 10.83
#